data_AF-A0A420ZAI5-F1
#
_entry.id   AF-A0A420ZAI5-F1
#
_cell.length_a   1.000
_cell.length_b   1.000
_cell.length_c   1.000
_cell.angle_alpha   90.00
_cell.angle_beta   90.00
_cell.angle_gamma   90.00
#
_symmetry.space_group_name_H-M   'P 1'
#
loop_
_entity.id
_entity.type
_entity.pdbx_description
1 polymer ?
#
loop_
_entity_poly.entity_id
_entity_poly.type
_entity_poly.pdbx_seq_one_letter_code
_entity_poly.pdbx_strand_id
1 'polypeptide(L)'
;MGTYLEENDKMLKMKDGDIYKLFFNYLKKIFSDFDLKKVRQKHLFKLAKAQHVVSVDYKNKIAKYQTPIKDVWLFNYSQIYPYDRGINYAVREANKALELISQKS
;
A
#
# COMPACT_ATOMS: atom_id res chain seq x y z
N MET A 1 -4.81 3.32 -14.06
CA MET A 1 -4.96 1.87 -13.86
C MET A 1 -3.86 1.39 -12.94
N GLY A 2 -4.13 0.43 -12.06
CA GLY A 2 -3.16 -0.16 -11.14
C GLY A 2 -3.53 -1.61 -10.86
N THR A 3 -2.57 -2.39 -10.39
CA THR A 3 -2.77 -3.80 -10.00
C THR A 3 -1.94 -4.12 -8.77
N TYR A 4 -2.45 -5.01 -7.93
CA TYR A 4 -1.67 -5.63 -6.87
C TYR A 4 -0.82 -6.73 -7.48
N LEU A 5 0.45 -6.76 -7.11
CA LEU A 5 1.44 -7.70 -7.63
C LEU A 5 2.15 -8.36 -6.46
N GLU A 6 2.42 -9.64 -6.60
CA GLU A 6 3.33 -10.35 -5.71
C GLU A 6 4.74 -9.75 -5.81
N GLU A 7 5.54 -9.86 -4.75
CA GLU A 7 6.87 -9.20 -4.67
C GLU A 7 7.81 -9.57 -5.82
N ASN A 8 7.67 -10.79 -6.36
CA ASN A 8 8.50 -11.32 -7.43
C ASN A 8 7.88 -11.20 -8.83
N ASP A 9 6.74 -10.51 -8.97
CA ASP A 9 6.07 -10.39 -10.26
C ASP A 9 6.96 -9.70 -11.31
N LYS A 10 6.91 -10.23 -12.54
CA LYS A 10 7.68 -9.71 -13.67
C LYS A 10 7.41 -8.24 -13.96
N MET A 11 6.18 -7.75 -13.74
CA MET A 11 5.80 -6.36 -13.99
C MET A 11 6.56 -5.37 -13.09
N LEU A 12 6.99 -5.78 -11.90
CA LEU A 12 7.83 -4.94 -11.05
C LEU A 12 9.24 -4.74 -11.65
N LYS A 13 9.71 -5.70 -12.46
CA LYS A 13 11.03 -5.70 -13.12
C LYS A 13 10.99 -5.20 -14.57
N MET A 14 9.80 -5.08 -15.17
CA MET A 14 9.64 -4.57 -16.53
C MET A 14 10.12 -3.11 -16.65
N LYS A 15 10.62 -2.77 -17.85
CA LYS A 15 10.91 -1.38 -18.20
C LYS A 15 9.60 -0.60 -18.29
N ASP A 16 9.64 0.66 -17.90
CA ASP A 16 8.45 1.51 -17.82
C ASP A 16 7.72 1.63 -19.17
N GLY A 17 8.47 1.69 -20.27
CA GLY A 17 7.92 1.71 -21.64
C GLY A 17 7.04 0.50 -21.96
N ASP A 18 7.46 -0.70 -21.54
CA ASP A 18 6.72 -1.94 -21.77
C ASP A 18 5.44 -1.97 -20.93
N ILE A 19 5.50 -1.44 -19.70
CA ILE A 19 4.33 -1.30 -18.83
C ILE A 19 3.33 -0.31 -19.44
N TYR A 20 3.78 0.85 -19.91
CA TYR A 20 2.90 1.80 -20.58
C TYR A 20 2.23 1.18 -21.80
N LYS A 21 2.99 0.47 -22.66
CA LYS A 21 2.44 -0.21 -23.83
C LYS A 21 1.39 -1.25 -23.45
N LEU A 22 1.65 -2.04 -22.41
CA LEU A 22 0.70 -3.01 -21.87
C LEU A 22 -0.60 -2.34 -21.44
N PHE A 23 -0.54 -1.30 -20.61
CA PHE A 23 -1.73 -0.60 -20.12
C PHE A 23 -2.48 0.16 -21.22
N PHE A 24 -1.79 0.79 -22.17
CA PHE A 24 -2.44 1.47 -23.30
C PHE A 24 -3.16 0.49 -24.23
N ASN A 25 -2.60 -0.71 -24.44
CA ASN A 25 -3.29 -1.76 -25.19
C ASN A 25 -4.59 -2.18 -24.51
N TYR A 26 -4.61 -2.31 -23.18
CA TYR A 26 -5.86 -2.59 -22.44
C TYR A 26 -6.82 -1.42 -22.45
N LEU A 27 -6.34 -0.18 -22.30
CA LEU A 27 -7.20 1.01 -22.41
C LEU A 27 -7.91 1.08 -23.76
N LYS A 28 -7.22 0.76 -24.86
CA LYS A 28 -7.84 0.71 -26.19
C LYS A 28 -8.88 -0.42 -26.34
N LYS A 29 -8.74 -1.52 -25.59
CA LYS A 29 -9.76 -2.58 -25.55
C LYS A 29 -11.01 -2.15 -24.78
N ILE A 30 -10.86 -1.37 -23.71
CA ILE A 30 -11.97 -0.86 -22.90
C ILE A 30 -12.63 0.33 -23.60
N PHE A 31 -11.83 1.21 -24.20
CA PHE A 31 -12.24 2.43 -24.88
C PHE A 31 -11.66 2.42 -26.30
N SER A 32 -12.46 2.00 -27.29
CA SER A 32 -12.01 1.87 -28.69
C SER A 32 -11.41 3.16 -29.26
N ASP A 33 -11.96 4.30 -28.84
CA ASP A 33 -11.61 5.63 -29.33
C ASP A 33 -10.43 6.24 -28.55
N PHE A 34 -9.81 5.47 -27.65
CA PHE A 34 -8.61 5.89 -26.94
C PHE A 34 -7.47 6.16 -27.93
N ASP A 35 -7.04 7.42 -27.96
CA ASP A 35 -5.93 7.89 -28.79
C ASP A 35 -4.73 8.27 -27.92
N LEU A 36 -3.65 7.51 -28.08
CA LEU A 36 -2.39 7.73 -27.36
C LEU A 36 -1.83 9.15 -27.59
N LYS A 37 -2.11 9.78 -28.74
CA LYS A 37 -1.64 11.16 -29.03
C LYS A 37 -2.27 12.21 -28.11
N LYS A 38 -3.42 11.89 -27.49
CA LYS A 38 -4.10 12.78 -26.53
C LYS A 38 -3.53 12.69 -25.11
N VAL A 39 -2.61 11.74 -24.85
CA VAL A 39 -1.97 11.60 -23.54
C VAL A 39 -0.94 12.71 -23.35
N ARG A 40 -1.26 13.67 -22.49
CA ARG A 40 -0.35 14.79 -22.16
C ARG A 40 0.74 14.39 -21.18
N GLN A 41 0.40 13.55 -20.21
CA GLN A 41 1.29 13.12 -19.13
C GLN A 41 1.00 11.68 -18.74
N LYS A 42 2.03 10.99 -18.25
CA LYS A 42 1.93 9.63 -17.71
C LYS A 42 2.97 9.46 -16.63
N HIS A 43 2.57 8.81 -15.54
CA HIS A 43 3.43 8.50 -14.40
C HIS A 43 3.25 7.04 -14.04
N LEU A 44 4.36 6.39 -13.71
CA LEU A 44 4.37 5.01 -13.26
C LEU A 44 5.03 4.96 -11.88
N PHE A 45 4.33 4.34 -10.94
CA PHE A 45 4.84 4.08 -9.60
C PHE A 45 4.88 2.56 -9.41
N LYS A 46 6.04 2.04 -9.00
CA LYS A 46 6.24 0.62 -8.71
C LYS A 46 6.67 0.51 -7.25
N LEU A 47 5.90 -0.24 -6.46
CA LEU A 47 6.19 -0.45 -5.05
C LEU A 47 5.82 -1.89 -4.68
N ALA A 48 6.83 -2.75 -4.55
CA ALA A 48 6.64 -4.17 -4.26
C ALA A 48 5.95 -4.42 -2.90
N LYS A 49 6.18 -3.51 -1.93
CA LYS A 49 5.66 -3.60 -0.56
C LYS A 49 4.69 -2.46 -0.26
N ALA A 50 3.78 -2.18 -1.19
CA ALA A 50 2.79 -1.11 -1.05
C ALA A 50 1.69 -1.43 -0.02
N GLN A 51 1.49 -2.72 0.25
CA GLN A 51 0.51 -3.24 1.19
C GLN A 51 1.15 -4.39 1.96
N HIS A 52 0.81 -4.53 3.24
CA HIS A 52 1.19 -5.71 3.98
C HIS A 52 0.26 -6.86 3.56
N VAL A 53 0.84 -7.99 3.17
CA VAL A 53 0.09 -9.21 2.90
C VAL A 53 -0.13 -9.93 4.23
N VAL A 54 -1.39 -10.16 4.60
CA VAL A 54 -1.74 -10.80 5.87
C VAL A 54 -1.73 -12.32 5.69
N SER A 55 -0.98 -13.01 6.56
CA SER A 55 -1.06 -14.47 6.68
C SER A 55 -2.25 -14.89 7.54
N VAL A 56 -2.62 -16.18 7.52
CA VAL A 56 -3.73 -16.70 8.34
C VAL A 56 -3.53 -16.42 9.83
N ASP A 57 -2.29 -16.49 10.31
CA ASP A 57 -1.87 -16.23 11.68
C ASP A 57 -1.45 -14.77 11.93
N TYR A 58 -1.76 -13.82 11.02
CA TYR A 58 -1.25 -12.44 11.08
C TYR A 58 -1.59 -11.72 12.39
N LYS A 59 -2.77 -12.00 12.97
CA LYS A 59 -3.18 -11.45 14.27
C LYS A 59 -2.13 -11.66 15.37
N ASN A 60 -1.41 -12.78 15.33
CA ASN A 60 -0.37 -13.12 16.31
C ASN A 60 0.98 -12.46 16.01
N LYS A 61 1.14 -11.89 14.80
CA LYS A 61 2.36 -11.22 14.31
C LYS A 61 2.29 -9.71 14.44
N ILE A 62 1.14 -9.14 14.83
CA ILE A 62 0.97 -7.69 14.98
C ILE A 62 1.86 -7.19 16.12
N ALA A 63 2.74 -6.24 15.81
CA ALA A 63 3.60 -5.61 16.80
C ALA A 63 2.77 -4.74 17.77
N LYS A 64 3.13 -4.78 19.06
CA LYS A 64 2.56 -3.90 20.09
C LYS A 64 2.95 -2.44 19.81
N TYR A 65 2.12 -1.49 20.25
CA TYR A 65 2.47 -0.07 20.12
C TYR A 65 3.68 0.32 20.94
N GLN A 66 3.79 -0.17 22.18
CA GLN A 66 4.96 0.08 23.00
C GLN A 66 6.11 -0.81 22.53
N THR A 67 7.24 -0.21 22.19
CA THR A 67 8.45 -0.96 21.84
C THR A 67 9.26 -1.32 23.09
N PRO A 68 10.23 -2.24 22.99
CA PRO A 68 11.19 -2.50 24.06
C PRO A 68 12.14 -1.33 24.35
N ILE A 69 12.24 -0.35 23.44
CA ILE A 69 13.11 0.81 23.59
C ILE A 69 12.35 1.88 24.40
N LYS A 70 13.01 2.43 25.42
CA LYS A 70 12.44 3.45 26.28
C LYS A 70 11.98 4.66 25.45
N ASP A 71 10.78 5.15 25.74
CA ASP A 71 10.15 6.32 25.12
C ASP A 71 9.98 6.23 23.59
N VAL A 72 10.08 5.03 23.00
CA VAL A 72 9.84 4.77 21.58
C VAL A 72 8.57 3.95 21.40
N TRP A 73 7.66 4.47 20.57
CA TRP A 73 6.38 3.86 20.23
C TRP A 73 6.29 3.59 18.73
N LEU A 74 5.65 2.48 18.36
CA LEU A 74 5.45 2.05 16.98
C LEU A 74 3.96 2.07 16.64
N PHE A 75 3.57 2.91 15.70
CA PHE A 75 2.26 2.85 15.07
C PHE A 75 2.44 3.03 13.55
N ASN A 76 1.98 2.07 12.77
CA ASN A 76 1.99 2.13 11.31
C ASN A 76 0.91 1.22 10.72
N TYR A 77 0.77 1.24 9.40
CA TYR A 77 -0.31 0.55 8.72
C TYR A 77 -0.28 -0.98 8.87
N SER A 78 0.84 -1.61 9.24
CA SER A 78 0.92 -3.06 9.50
C SER A 78 0.19 -3.49 10.78
N GLN A 79 -0.15 -2.53 11.65
CA GLN A 79 -0.99 -2.79 12.84
C GLN A 79 -2.49 -2.66 12.54
N ILE A 80 -2.85 -2.17 11.35
CA ILE A 80 -4.25 -2.10 10.91
C ILE A 80 -4.67 -3.50 10.44
N TYR A 81 -5.50 -4.16 11.24
CA TYR A 81 -6.10 -5.46 10.96
C TYR A 81 -7.46 -5.56 11.66
N PRO A 82 -8.46 -6.29 11.13
CA PRO A 82 -8.52 -6.96 9.82
C PRO A 82 -8.87 -6.01 8.66
N TYR A 83 -8.94 -4.71 8.95
CA TYR A 83 -9.33 -3.69 7.98
C TYR A 83 -8.18 -3.33 7.05
N ASP A 84 -8.52 -2.79 5.87
CA ASP A 84 -7.52 -2.30 4.92
C ASP A 84 -6.89 -0.97 5.38
N ARG A 85 -5.85 -0.52 4.69
CA ARG A 85 -5.02 0.68 4.95
C ARG A 85 -5.73 2.04 4.74
N GLY A 86 -7.03 2.11 5.00
CA GLY A 86 -7.81 3.33 4.95
C GLY A 86 -7.35 4.37 5.97
N ILE A 87 -7.37 5.64 5.59
CA ILE A 87 -6.92 6.76 6.43
C ILE A 87 -7.74 6.86 7.72
N ASN A 88 -9.04 6.54 7.67
CA ASN A 88 -9.91 6.48 8.85
C ASN A 88 -9.38 5.51 9.91
N TYR A 89 -8.81 4.38 9.50
CA TYR A 89 -8.19 3.43 10.42
C TYR A 89 -6.87 3.94 10.94
N ALA A 90 -6.05 4.60 10.13
CA ALA A 90 -4.82 5.24 10.59
C ALA A 90 -5.09 6.26 11.72
N VAL A 91 -6.12 7.10 11.58
CA VAL A 91 -6.54 8.05 12.62
C VAL A 91 -7.01 7.33 13.89
N ARG A 92 -7.80 6.26 13.76
CA ARG A 92 -8.23 5.42 14.90
C ARG A 92 -7.04 4.83 15.65
N GLU A 93 -6.07 4.26 14.93
CA GLU A 93 -4.88 3.67 15.55
C GLU A 93 -4.00 4.72 16.23
N ALA A 94 -3.87 5.92 15.65
CA ALA A 94 -3.16 7.03 16.27
C ALA A 94 -3.82 7.45 17.61
N ASN A 95 -5.14 7.59 17.64
CA ASN A 95 -5.86 7.94 18.87
C ASN A 95 -5.65 6.90 19.99
N LYS A 96 -5.71 5.60 19.66
CA LYS A 96 -5.40 4.53 20.62
C LYS A 96 -3.97 4.62 21.16
N ALA A 97 -3.00 4.88 20.29
CA ALA A 97 -1.60 5.01 20.69
C ALA A 97 -1.40 6.21 21.64
N LEU A 98 -2.02 7.37 21.33
CA LEU A 98 -1.95 8.56 22.17
C LEU A 98 -2.59 8.36 23.55
N GLU A 99 -3.70 7.63 23.62
CA GLU A 99 -4.34 7.28 24.89
C GLU A 99 -3.40 6.43 25.77
N LEU A 100 -2.75 5.43 25.19
CA LEU A 100 -1.77 4.58 25.89
C LEU A 100 -0.52 5.35 26.35
N ILE A 101 -0.05 6.30 25.55
CA ILE A 101 1.08 7.17 25.90
C ILE A 101 0.70 8.04 27.11
N SER A 102 -0.51 8.60 27.10
CA SER A 102 -0.99 9.53 28.12
C SER A 102 -1.20 8.84 29.47
N GLN A 103 -1.62 7.57 29.50
CA GLN A 103 -1.77 6.79 30.74
C GLN A 103 -0.43 6.41 31.41
N LYS A 104 0.67 6.52 30.67
CA LYS A 104 2.01 6.13 31.11
C LYS A 104 2.87 7.31 31.59
N SER A 105 2.40 8.54 31.34
CA SER A 105 3.02 9.79 31.77
C SER A 105 2.51 10.16 33.16
#